data_AF-A0A962T403-F1
#
_entry.id   AF-A0A962T403-F1
#
_cell.length_a   1.000
_cell.length_b   1.000
_cell.length_c   1.000
_cell.angle_alpha   90.00
_cell.angle_beta   90.00
_cell.angle_gamma   90.00
#
_symmetry.space_group_name_H-M   'P 1'
#
loop_
_entity.id
_entity.type
_entity.pdbx_description
1 polymer ?
#
loop_
_entity_poly.entity_id
_entity_poly.type
_entity_poly.pdbx_seq_one_letter_code
_entity_poly.pdbx_strand_id
1 'polypeptide(L)'
;FRWEDQFNLGLDPERAQEYHDATLPKESAKVAHFCSMCGPHFCSMKITQEVREYAERKGLEDVEIAMQEGLREKAAEFNESGGQIYRRA
;
A
#
# COMPACT_ATOMS: atom_id res chain seq x y z
N PHE A 1 -5.11 -8.92 -0.55
CA PHE A 1 -4.11 -9.35 -1.54
C PHE A 1 -4.04 -10.87 -1.51
N ARG A 2 -4.59 -11.55 -2.53
CA ARG A 2 -4.73 -13.01 -2.57
C ARG A 2 -3.66 -13.62 -3.48
N TRP A 3 -2.43 -13.72 -3.01
CA TRP A 3 -1.30 -14.12 -3.86
C TRP A 3 -1.43 -15.54 -4.40
N GLU A 4 -1.82 -16.51 -3.56
CA GLU A 4 -2.00 -17.90 -3.99
C GLU A 4 -3.05 -18.02 -5.10
N ASP A 5 -4.20 -17.37 -4.93
CA ASP A 5 -5.24 -17.34 -5.96
C ASP A 5 -4.71 -16.72 -7.26
N GLN A 6 -3.93 -15.65 -7.17
CA GLN A 6 -3.33 -15.00 -8.34
C GLN A 6 -2.32 -15.92 -9.06
N PHE A 7 -1.51 -16.68 -8.33
CA PHE A 7 -0.60 -17.66 -8.93
C PHE A 7 -1.38 -18.78 -9.62
N ASN A 8 -2.39 -19.34 -8.95
CA ASN A 8 -3.23 -20.42 -9.46
C ASN A 8 -4.03 -20.04 -10.71
N LEU A 9 -4.33 -18.75 -10.89
CA LEU A 9 -4.97 -18.21 -12.10
C LEU A 9 -3.98 -17.92 -13.24
N GLY A 10 -2.67 -17.96 -12.97
CA GLY A 10 -1.63 -17.83 -13.98
C GLY A 10 -1.58 -19.03 -14.92
N LEU A 11 -1.05 -18.82 -16.13
CA LEU A 11 -0.86 -19.91 -17.09
C LEU A 11 0.13 -20.98 -16.59
N ASP A 12 1.12 -20.54 -15.81
CA ASP A 12 2.14 -21.37 -15.16
C ASP A 12 2.23 -20.96 -13.67
N PRO A 13 1.42 -21.58 -12.80
CA PRO A 13 1.35 -21.21 -11.38
C PRO A 13 2.66 -21.40 -10.63
N GLU A 14 3.38 -22.49 -10.91
CA GLU A 14 4.66 -22.81 -10.26
C GLU A 14 5.68 -21.70 -10.52
N ARG A 15 5.83 -21.31 -11.80
CA ARG A 15 6.76 -20.23 -12.16
C ARG A 15 6.37 -18.88 -11.57
N ALA A 16 5.08 -18.58 -11.49
CA ALA A 16 4.60 -17.34 -10.89
C ALA A 16 4.96 -17.27 -9.39
N GLN A 17 4.79 -18.38 -8.68
CA GLN A 17 5.17 -18.49 -7.28
C GLN A 17 6.68 -18.41 -7.08
N GLU A 18 7.46 -19.14 -7.87
CA GLU A 18 8.93 -19.14 -7.80
C GLU A 18 9.50 -17.72 -7.93
N TYR A 19 8.95 -16.90 -8.84
CA TYR A 19 9.44 -15.56 -9.09
C TYR A 19 9.13 -14.60 -7.94
N HIS A 20 7.98 -14.76 -7.30
CA HIS A 20 7.65 -14.04 -6.08
C HIS A 20 8.58 -14.46 -4.92
N ASP A 21 8.76 -15.76 -4.73
CA ASP A 21 9.46 -16.34 -3.58
C ASP A 21 10.98 -16.20 -3.65
N ALA A 22 11.54 -15.98 -4.84
CA ALA A 22 12.96 -15.68 -5.04
C ALA A 22 13.46 -14.51 -4.17
N THR A 23 12.57 -13.58 -3.81
CA THR A 23 12.89 -12.41 -2.98
C THR A 23 12.05 -12.33 -1.70
N LEU A 24 10.90 -13.00 -1.65
CA LEU A 24 9.99 -13.02 -0.51
C LEU A 24 9.60 -14.47 -0.12
N PRO A 25 10.55 -15.30 0.35
CA PRO A 25 10.34 -16.74 0.53
C PRO A 25 9.47 -17.12 1.73
N LYS A 26 9.16 -16.16 2.63
CA LYS A 26 8.38 -16.44 3.83
C LYS A 26 6.91 -16.61 3.47
N GLU A 27 6.25 -17.58 4.09
CA GLU A 27 4.81 -17.81 3.88
C GLU A 27 3.95 -16.58 4.19
N SER A 28 4.36 -15.79 5.19
CA SER A 28 3.71 -14.52 5.51
C SER A 28 3.70 -13.51 4.35
N ALA A 29 4.57 -13.66 3.36
CA ALA A 29 4.57 -12.81 2.18
C ALA A 29 3.39 -13.10 1.23
N LYS A 30 2.80 -14.30 1.25
CA LYS A 30 1.62 -14.66 0.45
C LYS A 30 0.33 -13.96 0.91
N VAL A 31 0.36 -13.35 2.09
CA VAL A 31 -0.72 -12.50 2.62
C VAL A 31 -0.30 -11.02 2.70
N ALA A 32 0.93 -10.69 2.30
CA ALA A 32 1.42 -9.33 2.35
C ALA A 32 0.75 -8.43 1.31
N HIS A 33 0.51 -7.18 1.70
CA HIS A 33 -0.07 -6.15 0.83
C HIS A 33 1.01 -5.42 0.01
N PHE A 34 2.01 -6.15 -0.47
CA PHE A 34 3.06 -5.64 -1.36
C PHE A 34 3.81 -6.80 -2.03
N CYS A 35 4.57 -6.51 -3.08
CA CYS A 35 5.58 -7.40 -3.65
C CYS A 35 6.99 -6.81 -3.47
N SER A 36 8.00 -7.57 -3.85
CA SER A 36 9.41 -7.15 -3.75
C SER A 36 9.79 -5.94 -4.60
N MET A 37 9.00 -5.60 -5.62
CA MET A 37 9.30 -4.46 -6.48
C MET A 37 9.10 -3.12 -5.77
N CYS A 38 8.03 -2.97 -4.99
CA CYS A 38 7.66 -1.69 -4.38
C CYS A 38 7.84 -1.68 -2.86
N GLY A 39 7.88 -2.85 -2.21
CA GLY A 39 7.95 -2.94 -0.76
C GLY A 39 6.72 -2.39 -0.03
N PRO A 40 6.74 -2.40 1.32
CA PRO A 40 5.55 -2.18 2.15
C PRO A 40 5.02 -0.73 2.14
N HIS A 41 5.87 0.24 1.83
CA HIS A 41 5.54 1.67 1.92
C HIS A 41 5.15 2.30 0.57
N PHE A 42 5.52 1.67 -0.55
CA PHE A 42 5.34 2.27 -1.88
C PHE A 42 4.49 1.41 -2.84
N CYS A 43 3.84 0.35 -2.35
CA CYS A 43 2.93 -0.43 -3.17
C CYS A 43 1.68 0.40 -3.55
N SER A 44 1.55 0.71 -4.83
CA SER A 44 0.45 1.54 -5.37
C SER A 44 -0.94 0.96 -5.08
N MET A 45 -1.10 -0.36 -5.17
CA MET A 45 -2.36 -1.03 -4.85
C MET A 45 -2.73 -0.87 -3.37
N LYS A 46 -1.76 -0.97 -2.46
CA LYS A 46 -1.98 -0.80 -1.02
C LYS A 46 -2.34 0.64 -0.69
N ILE A 47 -1.60 1.60 -1.25
CA ILE A 47 -1.89 3.03 -1.10
C ILE A 47 -3.29 3.35 -1.62
N THR A 48 -3.68 2.81 -2.77
CA THR A 48 -5.03 3.00 -3.33
C THR A 48 -6.11 2.47 -2.38
N GLN A 49 -5.89 1.29 -1.78
CA GLN A 49 -6.81 0.74 -0.79
C GLN A 49 -6.89 1.65 0.45
N GLU A 50 -5.76 2.11 1.00
CA GLU A 50 -5.71 2.99 2.16
C GLU A 50 -6.44 4.33 1.91
N VAL A 51 -6.34 4.89 0.70
CA VAL A 51 -7.06 6.11 0.31
C VAL A 51 -8.57 5.86 0.23
N ARG A 52 -9.01 4.72 -0.33
CA ARG A 52 -10.45 4.36 -0.36
C ARG A 52 -11.00 4.16 1.05
N GLU A 53 -10.28 3.46 1.91
CA GLU A 53 -10.67 3.29 3.31
C GLU A 53 -10.71 4.63 4.08
N TYR A 54 -9.78 5.55 3.78
CA TYR A 54 -9.83 6.91 4.31
C TYR A 54 -11.10 7.65 3.85
N ALA A 55 -11.42 7.57 2.56
CA ALA A 55 -12.62 8.18 1.99
C ALA A 55 -13.90 7.63 2.65
N GLU A 56 -14.02 6.31 2.77
CA GLU A 56 -15.15 5.64 3.43
C GLU A 56 -15.30 6.07 4.89
N ARG A 57 -14.21 6.10 5.68
CA ARG A 57 -14.24 6.54 7.08
C ARG A 57 -14.67 8.00 7.24
N LYS A 58 -14.42 8.84 6.24
CA LYS A 58 -14.77 10.26 6.22
C LYS A 58 -16.12 10.55 5.54
N GLY A 59 -16.77 9.53 4.96
CA GLY A 59 -18.00 9.70 4.19
C GLY A 59 -17.79 10.49 2.88
N LEU A 60 -16.60 10.38 2.28
CA LEU A 60 -16.25 11.03 1.02
C LEU A 60 -16.48 10.03 -0.12
N GLU A 61 -17.30 10.38 -1.09
CA GLU A 61 -17.63 9.50 -2.23
C GLU A 61 -16.57 9.53 -3.34
N ASP A 62 -15.78 10.61 -3.41
CA ASP A 62 -14.79 10.83 -4.46
C ASP A 62 -13.35 10.67 -3.92
N VAL A 63 -12.55 9.84 -4.60
CA VAL A 63 -11.15 9.54 -4.24
C VAL A 63 -10.25 10.76 -4.37
N GLU A 64 -10.49 11.63 -5.35
CA GLU A 64 -9.75 12.88 -5.53
C GLU A 64 -10.01 13.82 -4.36
N ILE A 65 -11.27 13.96 -3.93
CA ILE A 65 -11.63 14.77 -2.75
C ILE A 65 -10.93 14.21 -1.50
N ALA A 66 -10.97 12.90 -1.31
CA ALA A 66 -10.29 12.24 -0.20
C ALA A 66 -8.77 12.46 -0.20
N MET A 67 -8.14 12.42 -1.37
CA MET A 67 -6.71 12.68 -1.52
C MET A 67 -6.37 14.13 -1.18
N GLN A 68 -7.12 15.11 -1.72
CA GLN A 68 -6.89 16.52 -1.44
C GLN A 68 -7.04 16.84 0.05
N GLU A 69 -8.07 16.29 0.70
CA GLU A 69 -8.28 16.47 2.14
C GLU A 69 -7.15 15.83 2.97
N GLY A 70 -6.75 14.60 2.64
CA GLY A 70 -5.64 13.93 3.32
C GLY A 70 -4.31 14.67 3.17
N LEU A 71 -4.03 15.24 1.99
CA LEU A 71 -2.85 16.07 1.76
C LEU A 71 -2.92 17.38 2.57
N ARG A 72 -4.10 17.99 2.68
CA ARG A 72 -4.33 19.20 3.50
C ARG A 72 -4.08 18.91 4.98
N GLU A 73 -4.59 17.80 5.50
CA GLU A 73 -4.36 17.34 6.88
C GLU A 73 -2.87 17.10 7.14
N LYS A 74 -2.16 16.44 6.22
CA LYS A 74 -0.72 16.18 6.34
C LYS A 74 0.12 17.46 6.28
N ALA A 75 -0.27 18.43 5.46
CA ALA A 75 0.41 19.72 5.40
C ALA A 75 0.24 20.50 6.71
N ALA A 76 -0.96 20.46 7.31
CA ALA A 76 -1.19 21.04 8.63
C ALA A 76 -0.33 20.35 9.71
N GLU A 77 -0.31 19.01 9.75
CA GLU A 77 0.53 18.23 10.67
C GLU A 77 2.02 18.58 10.54
N PHE A 78 2.51 18.73 9.31
CA PHE A 78 3.90 19.13 9.06
C PHE A 78 4.20 20.52 9.62
N ASN A 79 3.33 21.50 9.37
CA ASN A 79 3.48 22.86 9.88
C ASN A 79 3.42 22.90 11.41
N GLU A 80 2.48 22.18 12.04
CA GLU A 80 2.36 22.05 13.50
C GLU A 80 3.61 21.43 14.14
N SER A 81 4.26 20.51 13.43
CA SER A 81 5.53 19.92 13.87
C SER A 81 6.76 20.82 13.69
N GLY A 82 6.57 22.09 13.36
CA GLY A 82 7.64 23.07 13.15
C GLY A 82 8.32 22.96 11.77
N GLY A 83 7.68 22.31 10.80
CA GLY A 83 8.18 22.19 9.43
C GLY A 83 9.49 21.42 9.29
N GLN A 84 9.77 20.50 10.23
CA GLN A 84 11.01 19.73 10.23
C GLN A 84 10.83 18.39 9.51
N ILE A 85 11.68 18.14 8.52
CA ILE A 85 11.74 16.84 7.80
C ILE A 85 12.28 15.75 8.73
N TYR A 86 13.26 16.08 9.56
CA TYR A 86 13.88 15.14 10.50
C TYR A 86 13.42 15.45 11.92
N ARG A 87 12.55 14.58 12.47
CA ARG A 87 12.17 14.63 13.88
C ARG A 87 13.16 13.77 14.69
N ARG A 88 13.56 14.21 15.89
CA ARG A 88 14.29 13.34 16.82
C ARG A 88 13.34 12.23 17.27
N ALA A 89 13.82 10.98 17.17
CA ALA A 89 13.08 9.79 17.58
C ALA A 89 12.82 9.78 19.09
#